data_AF-A0A2G8LDR5-F1
#
_entry.id   AF-A0A2G8LDR5-F1
#
_cell.length_a   1.000
_cell.length_b   1.000
_cell.length_c   1.000
_cell.angle_alpha   90.00
_cell.angle_beta   90.00
_cell.angle_gamma   90.00
#
_symmetry.space_group_name_H-M   'P 1'
#
loop_
_entity.id
_entity.type
_entity.pdbx_description
1 polymer ?
#
loop_
_entity_poly.entity_id
_entity_poly.type
_entity_poly.pdbx_seq_one_letter_code
_entity_poly.pdbx_strand_id
1 'polypeptide(L)'
;MASGAARPLVTVYTDTNEPSGANVKLPAVFKAEIRTDIVNYVHTNMRQNSRQPYAVNKYAGTRLGQLDGKMRSPDQRRIVGYRPCCSSYSPCPWWWYPRSGQGAFGNMCRGGRMFAPTRTWRKWHVKTNRNQRRYALVSALAATAVPSLVMSKGHLIQGVPEIPLVVSDKIQEYKKTKEAVTFLRKIRAMIDIKKVRVGCKTSAKK
;
A
#
# COMPACT_ATOMS: atom_id res chain seq x y z
N MET A 1 8.97 -26.27 15.69
CA MET A 1 9.13 -25.78 14.30
C MET A 1 8.00 -26.38 13.48
N ALA A 2 7.10 -25.57 12.92
CA ALA A 2 6.00 -26.10 12.11
C ALA A 2 6.55 -26.57 10.76
N SER A 3 6.94 -27.84 10.68
CA SER A 3 7.13 -28.52 9.40
C SER A 3 5.78 -28.52 8.70
N GLY A 4 5.68 -27.85 7.55
CA GLY A 4 4.48 -27.91 6.73
C GLY A 4 4.10 -29.37 6.50
N ALA A 5 2.86 -29.74 6.82
CA ALA A 5 2.30 -31.07 6.59
C ALA A 5 2.23 -31.31 5.08
N ALA A 6 3.38 -31.61 4.49
CA ALA A 6 3.56 -31.74 3.07
C ALA A 6 3.25 -33.18 2.68
N ARG A 7 2.09 -33.39 2.06
CA ARG A 7 1.89 -34.58 1.24
C ARG A 7 3.04 -34.64 0.22
N PRO A 8 3.76 -35.76 0.09
CA PRO A 8 4.89 -35.85 -0.84
C PRO A 8 4.45 -35.76 -2.31
N LEU A 9 3.19 -36.10 -2.57
CA LEU A 9 2.56 -36.10 -3.88
C LEU A 9 1.29 -35.23 -3.82
N VAL A 10 1.07 -34.44 -4.87
CA VAL A 10 -0.13 -33.62 -5.08
C VAL A 10 -0.85 -34.13 -6.32
N THR A 11 -2.18 -34.20 -6.27
CA THR A 11 -2.98 -34.66 -7.41
C THR A 11 -3.22 -33.52 -8.38
N VAL A 12 -3.16 -33.80 -9.68
CA VAL A 12 -3.50 -32.81 -10.71
C VAL A 12 -4.98 -32.91 -11.03
N TYR A 13 -5.71 -31.81 -10.88
CA TYR A 13 -7.13 -31.75 -11.26
C TYR A 13 -7.31 -31.33 -12.71
N THR A 14 -8.35 -31.85 -13.33
CA THR A 14 -8.85 -31.39 -14.63
C THR A 14 -9.82 -30.22 -14.47
N ASP A 15 -10.21 -29.62 -15.60
CA ASP A 15 -11.20 -28.55 -15.69
C ASP A 15 -12.58 -28.90 -15.08
N THR A 16 -12.87 -30.20 -14.92
CA THR A 16 -14.09 -30.75 -14.32
C THR A 16 -14.01 -30.99 -12.82
N ASN A 17 -12.87 -30.67 -12.18
CA ASN A 17 -12.59 -31.00 -10.78
C ASN A 17 -12.54 -32.52 -10.54
N GLU A 18 -12.04 -33.26 -11.54
CA GLU A 18 -11.76 -34.69 -11.44
C GLU A 18 -10.24 -34.91 -11.34
N PRO A 19 -9.78 -35.92 -10.59
CA PRO A 19 -8.36 -36.23 -10.55
C PRO A 19 -7.92 -36.75 -11.92
N SER A 20 -6.92 -36.12 -12.52
CA SER A 20 -6.37 -36.51 -13.83
C SER A 20 -5.60 -37.83 -13.79
N GLY A 21 -5.43 -38.45 -12.61
CA GLY A 21 -4.59 -39.62 -12.38
C GLY A 21 -3.08 -39.32 -12.33
N ALA A 22 -2.67 -38.13 -12.77
CA ALA A 22 -1.29 -37.65 -12.66
C ALA A 22 -1.00 -37.07 -11.26
N ASN A 23 0.12 -37.48 -10.68
CA ASN A 23 0.62 -36.99 -9.39
C ASN A 23 1.94 -36.26 -9.58
N VAL A 24 2.06 -35.07 -8.99
CA VAL A 24 3.28 -34.26 -9.04
C VAL A 24 3.97 -34.29 -7.68
N LYS A 25 5.29 -34.45 -7.67
CA LYS A 25 6.09 -34.37 -6.44
C LYS A 25 6.07 -32.94 -5.92
N LEU A 26 5.73 -32.79 -4.64
CA LEU A 26 5.66 -31.48 -4.01
C LEU A 26 7.07 -30.86 -3.92
N PRO A 27 7.30 -29.67 -4.50
CA PRO A 27 8.62 -29.04 -4.49
C PRO A 27 9.16 -28.78 -3.09
N ALA A 28 10.49 -28.87 -2.93
CA ALA A 28 11.15 -28.65 -1.63
C ALA A 28 10.86 -27.27 -1.00
N VAL A 29 10.50 -26.27 -1.82
CA VAL A 29 10.15 -24.91 -1.39
C VAL A 29 8.98 -24.89 -0.40
N PHE A 30 8.03 -25.82 -0.53
CA PHE A 30 6.88 -25.91 0.37
C PHE A 30 7.21 -26.51 1.75
N LYS A 31 8.38 -27.14 1.89
CA LYS A 31 8.89 -27.66 3.17
C LYS A 31 9.69 -26.63 3.97
N ALA A 32 9.94 -25.45 3.38
CA ALA A 32 10.70 -24.40 4.03
C ALA A 32 10.00 -23.85 5.27
N GLU A 33 10.79 -23.30 6.19
CA GLU A 33 10.26 -22.69 7.41
C GLU A 33 9.50 -21.39 7.13
N ILE A 34 8.39 -21.22 7.82
CA ILE A 34 7.53 -20.05 7.69
C ILE A 34 7.98 -18.98 8.69
N ARG A 35 8.71 -17.97 8.21
CA ARG A 35 9.15 -16.82 9.00
C ARG A 35 8.33 -15.58 8.72
N THR A 36 7.37 -15.29 9.61
CA THR A 36 6.45 -14.16 9.47
C THR A 36 7.14 -12.80 9.69
N ASP A 37 8.22 -12.76 10.47
CA ASP A 37 9.06 -11.59 10.71
C ASP A 37 9.72 -11.08 9.43
N ILE A 38 10.39 -11.98 8.68
CA ILE A 38 11.04 -11.63 7.41
C ILE A 38 10.00 -11.22 6.36
N VAL A 39 8.88 -11.94 6.29
CA VAL A 39 7.79 -11.61 5.36
C VAL A 39 7.24 -10.20 5.64
N ASN A 40 6.97 -9.86 6.90
CA ASN A 40 6.48 -8.55 7.29
C ASN A 40 7.50 -7.44 7.01
N TYR A 41 8.78 -7.68 7.30
CA TYR A 41 9.86 -6.73 7.01
C TYR A 41 9.98 -6.44 5.51
N VAL A 42 10.02 -7.48 4.68
CA VAL A 42 10.13 -7.34 3.22
C VAL A 42 8.89 -6.69 2.64
N HIS A 43 7.70 -7.13 3.04
CA HIS A 43 6.43 -6.58 2.56
C HIS A 43 6.32 -5.08 2.87
N THR A 44 6.67 -4.66 4.09
CA THR A 44 6.61 -3.26 4.50
C THR A 44 7.55 -2.39 3.66
N ASN A 45 8.79 -2.84 3.45
CA ASN A 45 9.78 -2.12 2.65
C ASN A 45 9.40 -2.08 1.16
N MET A 46 8.86 -3.18 0.61
CA MET A 46 8.38 -3.20 -0.78
C MET A 46 7.17 -2.29 -0.98
N ARG A 47 6.22 -2.26 -0.03
CA ARG A 47 5.05 -1.38 -0.06
C ARG A 47 5.41 0.10 0.02
N GLN A 48 6.50 0.45 0.70
CA GLN A 48 7.00 1.83 0.69
C GLN A 48 7.46 2.28 -0.70
N ASN A 49 8.01 1.37 -1.50
CA ASN A 49 8.57 1.69 -2.82
C ASN A 49 7.50 2.06 -3.87
N SER A 50 6.24 1.65 -3.69
CA SER A 50 5.15 2.00 -4.60
C SER A 50 4.54 3.37 -4.33
N ARG A 51 5.01 4.09 -3.30
CA ARG A 51 4.50 5.41 -2.95
C ARG A 51 5.03 6.46 -3.92
N GLN A 52 4.15 7.38 -4.32
CA GLN A 52 4.55 8.55 -5.10
C GLN A 52 5.07 9.66 -4.16
N PRO A 53 6.19 10.33 -4.52
CA PRO A 53 6.71 11.43 -3.73
C PRO A 53 5.73 12.62 -3.77
N TYR A 54 5.43 13.18 -2.61
CA TYR A 54 4.58 14.37 -2.49
C TYR A 54 5.27 15.44 -1.64
N ALA A 55 5.04 16.70 -1.98
CA ALA A 55 5.62 17.84 -1.28
C ALA A 55 4.68 19.05 -1.34
N VAL A 56 4.76 19.90 -0.32
CA VAL A 56 4.13 21.23 -0.36
C VAL A 56 4.93 22.13 -1.31
N ASN A 57 4.26 23.04 -2.01
CA ASN A 57 4.93 24.03 -2.87
C ASN A 57 6.01 24.80 -2.08
N LYS A 58 7.23 24.88 -2.63
CA LYS A 58 8.40 25.53 -2.01
C LYS A 58 8.13 26.97 -1.56
N TYR A 59 7.29 27.69 -2.30
CA TYR A 59 6.96 29.10 -2.05
C TYR A 59 5.63 29.28 -1.28
N ALA A 60 4.98 28.20 -0.84
CA ALA A 60 3.76 28.31 -0.05
C ALA A 60 4.02 29.07 1.26
N GLY A 61 3.21 30.10 1.53
CA GLY A 61 3.32 30.94 2.73
C GLY A 61 4.49 31.93 2.75
N THR A 62 5.28 32.03 1.66
CA THR A 62 6.43 32.95 1.57
C THR A 62 6.39 33.95 0.40
N ARG A 63 5.46 33.81 -0.55
CA ARG A 63 5.37 34.70 -1.73
C ARG A 63 5.15 36.18 -1.37
N LEU A 64 4.42 36.46 -0.29
CA LEU A 64 4.09 37.81 0.17
C LEU A 64 5.34 38.63 0.57
N GLY A 65 6.48 38.00 0.81
CA GLY A 65 7.72 38.66 1.24
C GLY A 65 8.78 38.72 0.15
N GLN A 66 8.56 37.96 -0.92
CA GLN A 66 9.45 37.88 -2.08
C GLN A 66 9.24 39.05 -3.05
N LEU A 67 8.06 39.70 -3.02
CA LEU A 67 7.73 40.84 -3.88
C LEU A 67 8.28 42.17 -3.34
N ASP A 68 8.43 42.34 -2.02
CA ASP A 68 8.72 43.67 -1.45
C ASP A 68 10.05 43.79 -0.69
N GLY A 69 10.78 42.70 -0.42
CA GLY A 69 12.09 42.73 0.27
C GLY A 69 12.12 43.38 1.67
N LYS A 70 10.99 43.90 2.15
CA LYS A 70 10.84 44.69 3.38
C LYS A 70 9.96 43.92 4.35
N MET A 71 10.61 43.03 5.10
CA MET A 71 10.01 42.38 6.26
C MET A 71 9.94 43.41 7.38
N ARG A 72 8.74 43.71 7.88
CA ARG A 72 8.58 44.62 9.01
C ARG A 72 7.75 43.93 10.08
N SER A 73 8.42 43.50 11.14
CA SER A 73 7.76 43.20 12.40
C SER A 73 7.19 44.51 12.96
N PRO A 74 5.98 44.49 13.55
CA PRO A 74 5.53 45.59 14.41
C PRO A 74 6.62 45.93 15.43
N ASP A 75 6.85 47.23 15.63
CA ASP A 75 7.73 47.71 16.71
C ASP A 75 7.24 47.15 18.06
N GLN A 76 8.16 46.90 18.99
CA GLN A 76 7.87 46.38 20.33
C GLN A 76 6.90 47.27 21.11
N ARG A 77 6.74 48.52 20.69
CA ARG A 77 5.81 49.52 21.24
C ARG A 77 4.34 49.30 20.87
N ARG A 78 4.02 48.37 19.95
CA ARG A 78 2.63 48.02 19.63
C ARG A 78 2.15 46.86 20.51
N ILE A 79 0.89 46.89 20.93
CA ILE A 79 0.22 45.83 21.72
C ILE A 79 -0.16 44.65 20.80
N VAL A 80 0.80 44.15 20.00
CA VAL A 80 0.63 43.00 19.11
C VAL A 80 1.89 42.14 19.18
N GLY A 81 1.71 40.81 19.10
CA GLY A 81 2.85 39.89 19.13
C GLY A 81 3.84 40.15 18.01
N TYR A 82 5.14 40.06 18.31
CA TYR A 82 6.23 40.29 17.37
C TYR A 82 6.25 39.21 16.27
N ARG A 83 5.61 39.52 15.14
CA ARG A 83 5.48 38.62 13.98
C ARG A 83 5.61 39.40 12.67
N PRO A 84 6.20 38.82 11.62
CA PRO A 84 6.16 39.43 10.29
C PRO A 84 4.71 39.57 9.82
N CYS A 85 4.29 40.80 9.50
CA CYS A 85 2.96 41.08 8.98
C CYS A 85 2.97 41.22 7.46
N CYS A 86 1.82 41.04 6.81
CA CYS A 86 1.65 41.43 5.41
C CYS A 86 1.92 42.93 5.26
N SER A 87 2.98 43.29 4.51
CA SER A 87 3.26 44.68 4.14
C SER A 87 2.15 45.20 3.22
N SER A 88 1.64 46.39 3.51
CA SER A 88 0.68 47.13 2.70
C SER A 88 1.38 48.05 1.68
N TYR A 89 2.50 47.63 1.08
CA TYR A 89 3.29 48.52 0.22
C TYR A 89 3.94 47.83 -1.00
N SER A 90 3.09 47.50 -1.99
CA SER A 90 3.39 47.45 -3.43
C SER A 90 2.20 48.13 -4.15
N PRO A 91 2.33 48.72 -5.35
CA PRO A 91 1.56 49.89 -5.82
C PRO A 91 0.12 49.57 -6.27
N CYS A 92 -0.59 48.69 -5.57
CA CYS A 92 -2.03 48.61 -5.65
C CYS A 92 -2.62 49.50 -4.54
N PRO A 93 -3.45 50.50 -4.89
CA PRO A 93 -4.05 51.44 -3.95
C PRO A 93 -5.17 50.75 -3.16
N TRP A 94 -4.82 49.80 -2.31
CA TRP A 94 -5.79 49.05 -1.52
C TRP A 94 -5.33 48.92 -0.08
N TRP A 95 -5.42 50.05 0.62
CA TRP A 95 -5.51 50.12 2.09
C TRP A 95 -6.83 49.52 2.64
N TRP A 96 -7.63 48.87 1.77
CA TRP A 96 -9.01 48.42 2.00
C TRP A 96 -9.18 46.88 2.01
N TYR A 97 -8.11 46.08 1.85
CA TYR A 97 -8.25 44.61 1.92
C TYR A 97 -8.20 44.08 3.37
N PRO A 98 -9.15 43.21 3.80
CA PRO A 98 -9.22 42.68 5.18
C PRO A 98 -7.98 41.92 5.68
N ARG A 99 -6.98 41.68 4.82
CA ARG A 99 -5.80 40.84 5.09
C ARG A 99 -4.52 41.66 5.32
N SER A 100 -4.55 42.97 5.12
CA SER A 100 -3.43 43.87 5.45
C SER A 100 -3.21 43.93 6.97
N GLY A 101 -1.96 44.03 7.43
CA GLY A 101 -1.61 44.10 8.86
C GLY A 101 -1.68 42.79 9.66
N GLN A 102 -2.23 41.71 9.10
CA GLN A 102 -2.27 40.38 9.76
C GLN A 102 -0.91 39.68 9.74
N GLY A 103 -0.68 38.80 10.72
CA GLY A 103 0.53 37.96 10.80
C GLY A 103 0.63 36.98 9.64
N ALA A 104 1.81 36.90 9.03
CA ALA A 104 2.13 36.04 7.89
C ALA A 104 3.43 35.26 8.14
N PHE A 105 3.80 34.37 7.22
CA PHE A 105 5.03 33.55 7.19
C PHE A 105 5.23 32.53 8.31
N GLY A 106 4.93 32.90 9.56
CA GLY A 106 5.03 32.01 10.71
C GLY A 106 4.13 30.78 10.55
N ASN A 107 4.60 29.64 11.06
CA ASN A 107 3.84 28.39 11.08
C ASN A 107 2.56 28.49 11.95
N MET A 108 2.56 29.37 12.95
CA MET A 108 1.40 29.71 13.77
C MET A 108 0.40 30.67 13.09
N CYS A 109 0.76 31.25 11.93
CA CYS A 109 -0.06 32.24 11.25
C CYS A 109 -0.95 31.58 10.18
N ARG A 110 -2.20 32.06 10.04
CA ARG A 110 -3.12 31.59 9.00
C ARG A 110 -2.58 31.93 7.60
N GLY A 111 -2.31 30.91 6.79
CA GLY A 111 -1.72 31.07 5.45
C GLY A 111 -0.21 31.37 5.46
N GLY A 112 0.45 31.22 6.62
CA GLY A 112 1.91 31.19 6.74
C GLY A 112 2.53 29.87 6.28
N ARG A 113 3.85 29.74 6.41
CA ARG A 113 4.59 28.56 5.96
C ARG A 113 4.66 27.52 7.08
N MET A 114 4.43 26.25 6.73
CA MET A 114 4.58 25.13 7.67
C MET A 114 6.03 24.98 8.14
N PHE A 115 6.23 24.68 9.42
CA PHE A 115 7.54 24.30 9.95
C PHE A 115 7.97 22.94 9.36
N ALA A 116 9.21 22.83 8.87
CA ALA A 116 9.73 21.64 8.18
C ALA A 116 8.77 21.07 7.11
N PRO A 117 8.50 21.82 6.01
CA PRO A 117 7.54 21.40 5.01
C PRO A 117 7.96 20.08 4.34
N THR A 118 7.01 19.27 3.88
CA THR A 118 7.31 18.05 3.13
C THR A 118 8.12 18.38 1.89
N ARG A 119 9.18 17.60 1.66
CA ARG A 119 10.12 17.77 0.55
C ARG A 119 10.12 16.54 -0.33
N THR A 120 10.32 16.77 -1.63
CA THR A 120 10.41 15.70 -2.62
C THR A 120 11.59 14.77 -2.34
N TRP A 121 12.73 15.30 -1.86
CA TRP A 121 13.95 14.55 -1.56
C TRP A 121 13.90 13.71 -0.26
N ARG A 122 12.72 13.56 0.36
CA ARG A 122 12.54 12.54 1.42
C ARG A 122 12.92 11.17 0.85
N LYS A 123 13.57 10.32 1.65
CA LYS A 123 13.84 8.93 1.26
C LYS A 123 12.53 8.13 1.26
N TRP A 124 11.92 7.96 0.08
CA TRP A 124 10.70 7.17 -0.12
C TRP A 124 10.98 5.69 -0.33
N HIS A 125 12.11 5.39 -0.98
CA HIS A 125 12.46 4.05 -1.38
C HIS A 125 13.46 3.41 -0.41
N VAL A 126 13.24 2.13 -0.13
CA VAL A 126 14.09 1.29 0.71
C VAL A 126 14.62 0.12 -0.12
N LYS A 127 15.94 0.01 -0.20
CA LYS A 127 16.62 -1.15 -0.79
C LYS A 127 16.51 -2.33 0.16
N THR A 128 15.97 -3.43 -0.33
CA THR A 128 15.90 -4.70 0.41
C THR A 128 16.88 -5.69 -0.20
N ASN A 129 17.52 -6.50 0.63
CA ASN A 129 18.47 -7.51 0.16
C ASN A 129 17.75 -8.58 -0.69
N ARG A 130 18.40 -9.01 -1.78
CA ARG A 130 17.86 -10.03 -2.68
C ARG A 130 17.60 -11.36 -1.95
N ASN A 131 18.51 -11.76 -1.07
CA ASN A 131 18.37 -13.00 -0.30
C ASN A 131 17.20 -12.94 0.69
N GLN A 132 16.98 -11.80 1.35
CA GLN A 132 15.81 -11.61 2.23
C GLN A 132 14.50 -11.66 1.44
N ARG A 133 14.46 -11.07 0.24
CA ARG A 133 13.29 -11.17 -0.66
C ARG A 133 13.02 -12.61 -1.09
N ARG A 134 14.06 -13.35 -1.48
CA ARG A 134 13.95 -14.77 -1.83
C ARG A 134 13.43 -15.60 -0.65
N TYR A 135 13.93 -15.35 0.55
CA TYR A 135 13.47 -16.03 1.75
C TYR A 135 12.00 -15.73 2.05
N ALA A 136 11.58 -14.46 1.98
CA ALA A 136 10.18 -14.07 2.16
C ALA A 136 9.24 -14.76 1.15
N LEU A 137 9.66 -14.88 -0.12
CA LEU A 137 8.90 -15.59 -1.16
C LEU A 137 8.75 -17.08 -0.84
N VAL A 138 9.84 -17.72 -0.42
CA VAL A 138 9.83 -19.14 -0.04
C VAL A 138 8.92 -19.39 1.17
N SER A 139 9.01 -18.56 2.22
CA SER A 139 8.11 -18.65 3.38
C SER A 139 6.64 -18.40 3.01
N ALA A 140 6.37 -17.51 2.05
CA ALA A 140 5.01 -17.27 1.56
C ALA A 140 4.46 -18.48 0.79
N LEU A 141 5.27 -19.12 -0.07
CA LEU A 141 4.90 -20.34 -0.78
C LEU A 141 4.66 -21.51 0.19
N ALA A 142 5.53 -21.70 1.20
CA ALA A 142 5.29 -22.71 2.23
C ALA A 142 3.97 -22.46 2.98
N ALA A 143 3.64 -21.20 3.26
CA ALA A 143 2.38 -20.85 3.93
C ALA A 143 1.12 -21.14 3.10
N THR A 144 1.19 -21.08 1.76
CA THR A 144 0.02 -21.41 0.91
C THR A 144 -0.32 -22.89 0.91
N ALA A 145 0.64 -23.78 1.21
CA ALA A 145 0.39 -25.21 1.34
C ALA A 145 -0.28 -25.61 2.67
N VAL A 146 -0.37 -24.70 3.65
CA VAL A 146 -0.90 -24.99 4.98
C VAL A 146 -2.36 -24.51 5.09
N PRO A 147 -3.36 -25.41 5.14
CA PRO A 147 -4.78 -25.01 5.13
C PRO A 147 -5.17 -24.11 6.30
N SER A 148 -4.59 -24.32 7.49
CA SER A 148 -4.90 -23.52 8.68
C SER A 148 -4.49 -22.05 8.53
N LEU A 149 -3.37 -21.78 7.85
CA LEU A 149 -2.91 -20.42 7.56
C LEU A 149 -3.75 -19.74 6.48
N VAL A 150 -4.23 -20.51 5.50
CA VAL A 150 -5.12 -20.00 4.44
C VAL A 150 -6.50 -19.65 5.02
N MET A 151 -7.04 -20.49 5.91
CA MET A 151 -8.28 -20.21 6.64
C MET A 151 -8.14 -19.02 7.59
N SER A 152 -7.02 -18.89 8.31
CA SER A 152 -6.82 -17.78 9.26
C SER A 152 -6.69 -16.41 8.57
N LYS A 153 -6.21 -16.38 7.32
CA LYS A 153 -6.29 -15.18 6.47
C LYS A 153 -7.72 -14.80 6.08
N GLY A 154 -8.65 -15.75 6.19
CA GLY A 154 -10.06 -15.57 5.91
C GLY A 154 -10.50 -16.10 4.54
N HIS A 155 -9.71 -16.94 3.87
CA HIS A 155 -10.18 -17.58 2.64
C HIS A 155 -11.18 -18.70 2.95
N LEU A 156 -12.27 -18.78 2.18
CA LEU A 156 -13.31 -19.79 2.35
C LEU A 156 -13.00 -21.04 1.52
N ILE A 157 -12.19 -21.95 2.07
CA ILE A 157 -11.65 -23.13 1.37
C ILE A 157 -12.36 -24.46 1.69
N GLN A 158 -13.48 -24.44 2.40
CA GLN A 158 -14.18 -25.65 2.88
C GLN A 158 -14.60 -26.64 1.77
N GLY A 159 -14.79 -26.16 0.53
CA GLY A 159 -15.19 -26.99 -0.61
C GLY A 159 -14.04 -27.48 -1.49
N VAL A 160 -12.83 -26.96 -1.31
CA VAL A 160 -11.67 -27.26 -2.17
C VAL A 160 -11.09 -28.63 -1.79
N PRO A 161 -10.78 -29.51 -2.75
CA PRO A 161 -10.42 -30.89 -2.44
C PRO A 161 -9.04 -31.04 -1.77
N GLU A 162 -8.06 -30.23 -2.19
CA GLU A 162 -6.73 -30.18 -1.55
C GLU A 162 -6.01 -28.85 -1.74
N ILE A 163 -4.98 -28.64 -0.91
CA ILE A 163 -4.09 -27.48 -0.92
C ILE A 163 -2.65 -27.99 -0.75
N PRO A 164 -1.68 -27.56 -1.57
CA PRO A 164 -1.80 -26.64 -2.70
C PRO A 164 -2.59 -27.25 -3.87
N LEU A 165 -3.50 -26.47 -4.46
CA LEU A 165 -4.31 -26.93 -5.60
C LEU A 165 -3.47 -26.87 -6.88
N VAL A 166 -3.33 -28.00 -7.56
CA VAL A 166 -2.64 -28.11 -8.86
C VAL A 166 -3.66 -28.50 -9.93
N VAL A 167 -3.60 -27.84 -11.08
CA VAL A 167 -4.58 -28.02 -12.15
C VAL A 167 -3.88 -28.13 -13.50
N SER A 168 -4.52 -28.77 -14.47
CA SER A 168 -3.97 -29.03 -15.81
C SER A 168 -3.69 -27.77 -16.62
N ASP A 169 -2.64 -27.82 -17.46
CA ASP A 169 -2.16 -26.69 -18.27
C ASP A 169 -3.20 -26.13 -19.26
N LYS A 170 -4.25 -26.89 -19.59
CA LYS A 170 -5.36 -26.49 -20.47
C LYS A 170 -6.02 -25.17 -20.06
N ILE A 171 -5.99 -24.82 -18.77
CA ILE A 171 -6.56 -23.57 -18.25
C ILE A 171 -5.84 -22.34 -18.79
N GLN A 172 -4.56 -22.47 -19.17
CA GLN A 172 -3.80 -21.38 -19.78
C GLN A 172 -4.39 -20.92 -21.11
N GLU A 173 -5.13 -21.79 -21.82
CA GLU A 173 -5.70 -21.51 -23.14
C GLU A 173 -7.05 -20.79 -23.10
N TYR A 174 -7.66 -20.62 -21.91
CA TYR A 174 -8.97 -19.98 -21.78
C TYR A 174 -8.93 -18.52 -22.24
N LYS A 175 -9.81 -18.19 -23.19
CA LYS A 175 -9.91 -16.83 -23.76
C LYS A 175 -11.04 -16.02 -23.14
N LYS A 176 -12.10 -16.69 -22.64
CA LYS A 176 -13.31 -16.01 -22.14
C LYS A 176 -13.41 -16.11 -20.63
N THR A 177 -13.82 -14.99 -20.00
CA THR A 177 -14.09 -14.95 -18.56
C THR A 177 -15.21 -15.89 -18.13
N LYS A 178 -16.17 -16.17 -19.02
CA LYS A 178 -17.24 -17.16 -18.75
C LYS A 178 -16.67 -18.56 -18.50
N GLU A 179 -15.65 -18.96 -19.25
CA GLU A 179 -14.97 -20.26 -19.10
C GLU A 179 -14.20 -20.33 -17.76
N ALA A 180 -13.50 -19.25 -17.40
CA ALA A 180 -12.83 -19.17 -16.10
C ALA A 180 -13.81 -19.22 -14.91
N VAL A 181 -14.99 -18.58 -15.03
CA VAL A 181 -16.01 -18.61 -13.97
C VAL A 181 -16.65 -19.98 -13.85
N THR A 182 -16.93 -20.69 -14.95
CA THR A 182 -17.47 -22.06 -14.89
C THR A 182 -16.47 -23.01 -14.25
N PHE A 183 -15.18 -22.87 -14.57
CA PHE A 183 -14.10 -23.60 -13.93
C PHE A 183 -14.02 -23.36 -12.41
N LEU A 184 -14.01 -22.11 -11.94
CA LEU A 184 -13.96 -21.78 -10.51
C LEU A 184 -15.19 -22.26 -9.72
N ARG A 185 -16.35 -22.40 -10.39
CA ARG A 185 -17.53 -23.05 -9.81
C ARG A 185 -17.33 -24.54 -9.61
N LYS A 186 -16.72 -25.23 -10.58
CA LYS A 186 -16.45 -26.67 -10.52
C LYS A 186 -15.46 -27.05 -9.40
N ILE A 187 -14.42 -26.24 -9.20
CA ILE A 187 -13.42 -26.41 -8.11
C ILE A 187 -13.96 -25.98 -6.74
N ARG A 188 -15.18 -25.44 -6.67
CA ARG A 188 -15.82 -24.94 -5.45
C ARG A 188 -15.10 -23.72 -4.83
N ALA A 189 -14.23 -23.05 -5.58
CA ALA A 189 -13.57 -21.79 -5.19
C ALA A 189 -14.49 -20.55 -5.32
N MET A 190 -15.66 -20.69 -5.95
CA MET A 190 -16.61 -19.59 -6.16
C MET A 190 -17.11 -18.92 -4.86
N ILE A 191 -17.07 -19.64 -3.74
CA ILE A 191 -17.50 -19.12 -2.43
C ILE A 191 -16.60 -17.94 -2.00
N ASP A 192 -15.28 -18.06 -2.20
CA ASP A 192 -14.32 -17.00 -1.85
C ASP A 192 -14.51 -15.76 -2.73
N ILE A 193 -14.81 -15.95 -4.02
CA ILE A 193 -15.10 -14.87 -4.97
C ILE A 193 -16.36 -14.11 -4.58
N LYS A 194 -17.42 -14.83 -4.18
CA LYS A 194 -18.66 -14.21 -3.68
C LYS A 194 -18.39 -13.36 -2.44
N LYS A 195 -17.53 -13.81 -1.53
CA LYS A 195 -17.10 -13.03 -0.36
C LYS A 195 -16.41 -11.72 -0.78
N VAL A 196 -15.51 -11.76 -1.77
CA VAL A 196 -14.84 -10.54 -2.28
C VAL A 196 -15.85 -9.55 -2.85
N ARG A 197 -16.83 -10.04 -3.63
CA ARG A 197 -17.88 -9.17 -4.21
C ARG A 197 -18.71 -8.46 -3.14
N VAL A 198 -19.10 -9.16 -2.09
CA VAL A 198 -19.86 -8.58 -0.95
C VAL A 198 -18.96 -7.68 -0.09
N GLY A 199 -17.67 -8.00 0.02
CA GLY A 199 -16.69 -7.25 0.80
C GLY A 199 -16.25 -5.92 0.19
N CYS A 200 -16.61 -5.65 -1.07
CA CYS A 200 -16.31 -4.38 -1.72
C CYS A 200 -17.13 -3.25 -1.09
N LYS A 201 -16.49 -2.50 -0.18
CA LYS A 201 -17.07 -1.35 0.51
C LYS A 201 -16.35 -0.08 0.10
N THR A 202 -17.06 1.04 0.16
CA THR A 202 -16.46 2.36 0.01
C THR A 202 -15.49 2.63 1.16
N SER A 203 -14.32 3.19 0.86
CA SER A 203 -13.34 3.57 1.88
C SER A 203 -13.92 4.66 2.78
N ALA A 204 -13.86 4.45 4.09
CA ALA A 204 -14.45 5.35 5.07
C ALA A 204 -13.71 6.70 5.25
N LYS A 205 -12.55 6.89 4.61
CA LYS A 205 -11.71 8.09 4.80
C LYS A 205 -11.15 8.62 3.48
N LYS A 206 -10.90 9.94 3.47
CA LYS A 206 -10.25 10.72 2.40
C LYS A 206 -8.80 10.30 2.18
#